data_AF-A0A2T5G3P8-F1
#
_entry.id   AF-A0A2T5G3P8-F1
#
_cell.length_a   1.000
_cell.length_b   1.000
_cell.length_c   1.000
_cell.angle_alpha   90.00
_cell.angle_beta   90.00
_cell.angle_gamma   90.00
#
_symmetry.space_group_name_H-M   'P 1'
#
loop_
_entity.id
_entity.type
_entity.pdbx_description
1 polymer ?
#
loop_
_entity_poly.entity_id
_entity_poly.type
_entity_poly.pdbx_seq_one_letter_code
_entity_poly.pdbx_strand_id
1 'polypeptide(L)'
;MAGDGQTFRPNAPITREEMAVVLVNALGMKDEAAGKAPTFADSASISAWARGAVGLAQEKGLIRGVGDNRFAPKANAKRAEAAALLYNVVFQSDSASQDGIAPLDATKRLPGDARGMAEWPFFGI
;
A
#
# COMPACT_ATOMS: atom_id res chain seq x y z
N MET A 1 -22.03 -0.74 2.59
CA MET A 1 -22.04 -0.79 1.12
C MET A 1 -23.14 -1.75 0.68
N ALA A 2 -24.39 -1.30 0.68
CA ALA A 2 -25.49 -2.08 0.12
C ALA A 2 -25.49 -1.82 -1.39
N GLY A 3 -24.67 -2.59 -2.11
CA GLY A 3 -24.86 -2.74 -3.55
C GLY A 3 -26.07 -3.65 -3.73
N ASP A 4 -27.07 -3.17 -4.45
CA ASP A 4 -28.26 -3.86 -4.93
C ASP A 4 -27.97 -5.00 -5.94
N GLY A 5 -26.71 -5.46 -6.01
CA GLY A 5 -26.32 -6.70 -6.69
C GLY A 5 -26.44 -6.69 -8.21
N GLN A 6 -26.93 -5.62 -8.86
CA GLN A 6 -27.29 -5.68 -10.28
C GLN A 6 -26.56 -4.70 -11.21
N THR A 7 -25.80 -3.70 -10.72
CA THR A 7 -25.03 -2.83 -11.63
C THR A 7 -23.75 -2.34 -10.99
N PHE A 8 -22.61 -2.86 -11.46
CA PHE A 8 -21.30 -2.27 -11.16
C PHE A 8 -21.23 -0.90 -11.84
N ARG A 9 -21.15 0.18 -11.05
CA ARG A 9 -21.08 1.58 -11.54
C ARG A 9 -19.65 2.11 -11.38
N PRO A 10 -18.70 1.71 -12.25
CA PRO A 10 -17.27 2.02 -12.07
C PRO A 10 -16.96 3.52 -12.05
N ASN A 11 -17.78 4.31 -12.74
CA ASN A 11 -17.60 5.76 -12.86
C ASN A 11 -18.29 6.56 -11.75
N ALA A 12 -19.05 5.91 -10.85
CA ALA A 12 -19.70 6.61 -9.75
C ALA A 12 -18.64 7.07 -8.72
N PRO A 13 -18.70 8.33 -8.25
CA PRO A 13 -17.81 8.80 -7.21
C PRO A 13 -17.94 7.93 -5.95
N ILE A 14 -16.82 7.73 -5.26
CA ILE A 14 -16.77 7.01 -4.00
C ILE A 14 -16.47 8.01 -2.89
N THR A 15 -17.09 7.85 -1.74
CA THR A 15 -16.77 8.65 -0.56
C THR A 15 -15.46 8.18 0.09
N ARG A 16 -14.80 9.05 0.85
CA ARG A 16 -13.55 8.71 1.54
C ARG A 16 -13.71 7.58 2.57
N GLU A 17 -14.83 7.53 3.26
CA GLU A 17 -15.12 6.44 4.20
C GLU A 17 -15.32 5.08 3.48
N GLU A 18 -15.93 5.08 2.29
CA GLU A 18 -16.06 3.89 1.46
C GLU A 18 -14.70 3.42 0.92
N MET A 19 -13.81 4.35 0.55
CA MET A 19 -12.44 3.99 0.15
C MET A 19 -11.68 3.28 1.27
N ALA A 20 -11.78 3.76 2.51
CA ALA A 20 -11.12 3.13 3.65
C ALA A 20 -11.63 1.70 3.86
N VAL A 21 -12.94 1.46 3.72
CA VAL A 21 -13.52 0.12 3.80
C VAL A 21 -13.04 -0.77 2.67
N VAL A 22 -13.00 -0.28 1.44
CA VAL A 22 -12.47 -1.05 0.30
C VAL A 22 -11.00 -1.42 0.53
N LEU A 23 -10.19 -0.50 1.04
CA LEU A 23 -8.77 -0.72 1.31
C LEU A 23 -8.55 -1.80 2.38
N VAL A 24 -9.21 -1.67 3.53
CA VAL A 24 -9.14 -2.67 4.61
C VAL A 24 -9.63 -4.03 4.14
N ASN A 25 -10.67 -4.06 3.31
CA ASN A 25 -11.20 -5.30 2.73
C ASN A 25 -10.22 -5.94 1.75
N ALA A 26 -9.60 -5.14 0.87
CA ALA A 26 -8.65 -5.61 -0.13
C ALA A 26 -7.38 -6.18 0.50
N LEU A 27 -6.98 -5.65 1.66
CA LEU A 27 -5.84 -6.14 2.45
C LEU A 27 -6.18 -7.33 3.36
N GLY A 28 -7.43 -7.78 3.39
CA GLY A 28 -7.86 -8.89 4.25
C GLY A 28 -7.90 -8.56 5.74
N MET A 29 -7.89 -7.27 6.12
CA MET A 29 -7.77 -6.82 7.51
C MET A 29 -9.13 -6.51 8.17
N LYS A 30 -10.22 -7.12 7.68
CA LYS A 30 -11.59 -6.87 8.17
C LYS A 30 -11.74 -7.11 9.67
N ASP A 31 -11.15 -8.19 10.16
CA ASP A 31 -11.27 -8.58 11.57
C ASP A 31 -10.46 -7.65 12.47
N GLU A 32 -9.30 -7.18 12.00
CA GLU A 32 -8.46 -6.22 12.74
C GLU A 32 -9.11 -4.83 12.84
N ALA A 33 -10.04 -4.51 11.95
CA ALA A 33 -10.80 -3.27 11.98
C ALA A 33 -11.87 -3.26 13.09
N ALA A 34 -12.24 -4.42 13.64
CA ALA A 34 -13.19 -4.50 14.74
C ALA A 34 -12.64 -3.79 15.99
N GLY A 35 -13.41 -2.87 16.56
CA GLY A 35 -13.03 -2.13 17.77
C GLY A 35 -12.06 -0.98 17.55
N LYS A 36 -11.59 -0.74 16.33
CA LYS A 36 -10.76 0.44 16.00
C LYS A 36 -11.62 1.69 15.90
N ALA A 37 -11.07 2.81 16.38
CA ALA A 37 -11.75 4.10 16.38
C ALA A 37 -10.85 5.19 15.77
N PRO A 38 -11.34 5.99 14.82
CA PRO A 38 -10.58 7.08 14.25
C PRO A 38 -10.49 8.27 15.20
N THR A 39 -9.36 8.98 15.20
CA THR A 39 -9.09 10.15 16.08
C THR A 39 -9.31 11.51 15.41
N PHE A 40 -9.88 11.52 14.20
CA PHE A 40 -10.21 12.75 13.48
C PHE A 40 -11.31 13.55 14.20
N ALA A 41 -11.23 14.89 14.10
CA ALA A 41 -12.17 15.82 14.70
C ALA A 41 -13.61 15.67 14.14
N ASP A 42 -13.74 15.20 12.90
CA ASP A 42 -15.02 14.92 12.23
C ASP A 42 -15.39 13.42 12.28
N SER A 43 -14.82 12.65 13.22
CA SER A 43 -15.11 11.21 13.40
C SER A 43 -16.58 10.89 13.64
N ALA A 44 -17.33 11.81 14.22
CA ALA A 44 -18.79 11.71 14.39
C ALA A 44 -19.54 11.64 13.05
N SER A 45 -19.00 12.26 11.99
CA SER A 45 -19.58 12.27 10.63
C SER A 45 -19.28 11.00 9.84
N ILE A 46 -18.41 10.13 10.36
CA ILE A 46 -18.11 8.83 9.76
C ILE A 46 -19.25 7.88 10.07
N SER A 47 -19.78 7.23 9.04
CA SER A 47 -20.82 6.22 9.23
C SER A 47 -20.32 5.05 10.07
N ALA A 48 -21.19 4.51 10.93
CA ALA A 48 -20.82 3.47 11.91
C ALA A 48 -20.15 2.24 11.27
N TRP A 49 -20.62 1.81 10.09
CA TRP A 49 -20.07 0.68 9.35
C TRP A 49 -18.65 0.92 8.80
N ALA A 50 -18.21 2.18 8.69
CA ALA A 50 -16.89 2.54 8.18
C ALA A 50 -15.90 2.91 9.30
N ARG A 51 -16.36 3.20 10.53
CA ARG A 51 -15.49 3.67 11.62
C ARG A 51 -14.32 2.75 11.91
N GLY A 52 -14.58 1.44 12.01
CA GLY A 52 -13.53 0.45 12.26
C GLY A 52 -12.46 0.49 11.16
N ALA A 53 -12.90 0.49 9.90
CA ALA A 53 -11.97 0.53 8.78
C ALA A 53 -11.19 1.83 8.69
N VAL A 54 -11.83 2.99 8.94
CA VAL A 54 -11.13 4.29 8.98
C VAL A 54 -10.13 4.31 10.14
N GLY A 55 -10.50 3.82 11.32
CA GLY A 55 -9.60 3.75 12.48
C GLY A 55 -8.38 2.88 12.21
N LEU A 56 -8.58 1.68 11.66
CA LEU A 56 -7.48 0.79 11.30
C LEU A 56 -6.59 1.39 10.21
N ALA A 57 -7.19 1.93 9.15
CA ALA A 57 -6.44 2.53 8.07
C ALA A 57 -5.64 3.76 8.53
N GLN A 58 -6.16 4.52 9.51
CA GLN A 58 -5.44 5.62 10.15
C GLN A 58 -4.24 5.10 10.95
N GLU A 59 -4.45 4.08 11.78
CA GLU A 59 -3.40 3.45 12.60
C GLU A 59 -2.26 2.87 11.76
N LYS A 60 -2.60 2.21 10.64
CA LYS A 60 -1.63 1.63 9.70
C LYS A 60 -1.00 2.69 8.76
N GLY A 61 -1.36 3.96 8.89
CA GLY A 61 -0.84 5.05 8.03
C GLY A 61 -1.30 4.98 6.57
N LEU A 62 -2.31 4.16 6.28
CA LEU A 62 -2.85 3.92 4.94
C LEU A 62 -3.73 5.06 4.43
N ILE A 63 -4.32 5.83 5.34
CA ILE A 63 -5.08 7.04 5.02
C ILE A 63 -4.53 8.23 5.78
N ARG A 64 -4.62 9.41 5.17
CA ARG A 64 -4.27 10.69 5.79
C ARG A 64 -5.47 11.62 5.77
N GLY A 65 -5.54 12.50 6.77
CA GLY A 65 -6.54 13.57 6.83
C GLY A 65 -6.37 14.59 5.70
N VAL A 66 -7.34 15.48 5.58
CA VAL A 66 -7.35 16.58 4.59
C VAL A 66 -6.81 17.91 5.15
N GLY A 67 -6.27 17.89 6.37
CA GLY A 67 -5.88 19.09 7.14
C GLY A 67 -6.79 19.33 8.34
N ASP A 68 -6.35 20.18 9.28
CA ASP A 68 -7.09 20.56 10.50
C ASP A 68 -7.60 19.38 11.36
N ASN A 69 -6.86 18.26 11.37
CA ASN A 69 -7.30 17.00 11.99
C ASN A 69 -8.66 16.47 11.46
N ARG A 70 -8.99 16.74 10.19
CA ARG A 70 -10.23 16.27 9.55
C ARG A 70 -9.97 15.16 8.54
N PHE A 71 -10.94 14.25 8.41
CA PHE A 71 -10.94 13.18 7.42
C PHE A 71 -11.79 13.49 6.19
N ALA A 72 -12.87 14.27 6.37
CA ALA A 72 -13.91 14.58 5.40
C ALA A 72 -14.60 13.32 4.83
N PRO A 73 -15.28 12.49 5.66
CA PRO A 73 -15.75 11.15 5.27
C PRO A 73 -16.66 11.14 4.04
N LYS A 74 -17.51 12.16 3.89
CA LYS A 74 -18.49 12.29 2.80
C LYS A 74 -17.93 13.00 1.56
N ALA A 75 -16.70 13.51 1.63
CA ALA A 75 -16.09 14.09 0.45
C ALA A 75 -15.92 13.02 -0.62
N ASN A 76 -16.31 13.34 -1.84
CA ASN A 76 -16.14 12.45 -2.98
C ASN A 76 -14.67 12.49 -3.40
N ALA A 77 -14.05 11.32 -3.48
CA ALA A 77 -12.81 11.16 -4.23
C ALA A 77 -13.15 10.60 -5.61
N LYS A 78 -12.48 11.07 -6.66
CA LYS A 78 -12.59 10.42 -7.96
C LYS A 78 -12.01 9.01 -7.80
N ARG A 79 -12.77 7.97 -8.13
CA ARG A 79 -12.29 6.57 -8.03
C ARG A 79 -10.98 6.33 -8.79
N ALA A 80 -10.68 7.12 -9.83
CA ALA A 80 -9.38 7.09 -10.52
C ALA A 80 -8.21 7.50 -9.62
N GLU A 81 -8.39 8.52 -8.76
CA GLU A 81 -7.38 8.91 -7.77
C GLU A 81 -7.30 7.88 -6.64
N ALA A 82 -8.43 7.30 -6.22
CA ALA A 82 -8.48 6.21 -5.25
C ALA A 82 -7.77 4.94 -5.74
N ALA A 83 -8.02 4.55 -6.99
CA ALA A 83 -7.40 3.39 -7.64
C ALA A 83 -5.92 3.62 -7.90
N ALA A 84 -5.51 4.84 -8.27
CA ALA A 84 -4.10 5.20 -8.39
C ALA A 84 -3.36 5.11 -7.04
N LEU A 85 -4.00 5.55 -5.94
CA LEU A 85 -3.45 5.39 -4.59
C LEU A 85 -3.40 3.91 -4.16
N LEU A 86 -4.45 3.13 -4.42
CA LEU A 86 -4.48 1.70 -4.14
C LEU A 86 -3.42 0.94 -4.94
N TYR A 87 -3.29 1.23 -6.24
CA TYR A 87 -2.25 0.68 -7.10
C TYR A 87 -0.87 1.01 -6.52
N ASN A 88 -0.64 2.26 -6.13
CA ASN A 88 0.65 2.66 -5.59
C ASN A 88 0.97 1.96 -4.25
N VAL A 89 -0.01 1.80 -3.36
CA VAL A 89 0.18 1.12 -2.06
C VAL A 89 0.40 -0.38 -2.24
N VAL A 90 -0.33 -1.04 -3.15
CA VAL A 90 -0.19 -2.49 -3.39
C VAL A 90 1.11 -2.82 -4.11
N PHE A 91 1.53 -2.00 -5.09
CA PHE A 91 2.74 -2.25 -5.89
C PHE A 91 4.04 -1.67 -5.29
N GLN A 92 4.00 -0.71 -4.36
CA GLN A 92 5.24 -0.25 -3.69
C GLN A 92 5.79 -1.27 -2.67
N SER A 93 4.98 -2.22 -2.22
CA SER A 93 5.41 -3.32 -1.34
C SER A 93 6.52 -4.19 -1.94
N ASP A 94 6.68 -4.21 -3.27
CA ASP A 94 7.71 -4.99 -3.97
C ASP A 94 9.07 -4.26 -4.08
N SER A 95 9.14 -2.97 -3.73
CA SER A 95 10.36 -2.14 -3.96
C SER A 95 11.15 -1.79 -2.70
N ALA A 96 10.67 -2.14 -1.51
CA ALA A 96 11.36 -1.88 -0.24
C ALA A 96 12.35 -2.98 0.18
N SER A 97 12.53 -4.04 -0.62
CA SER A 97 13.63 -4.98 -0.50
C SER A 97 14.68 -4.74 -1.58
N GLN A 98 15.28 -3.54 -1.59
CA GLN A 98 16.61 -3.34 -2.16
C GLN A 98 17.65 -3.21 -1.04
N ASP A 99 17.73 -4.24 -0.19
CA ASP A 99 18.97 -4.56 0.50
C ASP A 99 19.62 -5.71 -0.28
N GLY A 100 20.71 -5.43 -1.02
CA GLY A 100 21.67 -6.50 -1.37
C GLY A 100 22.22 -6.59 -2.79
N ILE A 101 21.87 -5.71 -3.74
CA ILE A 101 22.67 -5.61 -4.98
C ILE A 101 23.69 -4.51 -4.76
N ALA A 102 24.86 -4.89 -4.24
CA ALA A 102 26.04 -4.02 -4.31
C ALA A 102 26.16 -3.52 -5.76
N PRO A 103 26.47 -2.22 -5.97
CA PRO A 103 26.65 -1.71 -7.33
C PRO A 103 27.63 -2.66 -8.03
N LEU A 104 27.22 -3.14 -9.21
CA LEU A 104 28.05 -3.88 -10.12
C LEU A 104 29.35 -3.10 -10.30
N ASP A 105 30.33 -3.45 -9.48
CA ASP A 105 31.64 -2.87 -9.51
C ASP A 105 32.24 -3.34 -10.82
N ALA A 106 32.21 -2.44 -11.80
CA ALA A 106 32.75 -2.65 -13.14
C ALA A 106 34.26 -2.93 -13.12
N THR A 107 34.90 -2.97 -11.93
CA THR A 107 36.28 -3.42 -11.76
C THR A 107 36.42 -4.89 -11.35
N LYS A 108 35.33 -5.63 -11.04
CA LYS A 108 35.41 -7.07 -10.80
C LYS A 108 35.49 -7.83 -12.12
N ARG A 109 36.73 -8.01 -12.62
CA ARG A 109 37.05 -8.89 -13.75
C ARG A 109 36.41 -10.27 -13.54
N LEU A 110 35.65 -10.71 -14.54
CA LEU A 110 35.06 -12.04 -14.59
C LEU A 110 36.17 -13.11 -14.69
N PRO A 111 36.08 -14.23 -13.95
CA PRO A 111 37.05 -15.31 -14.06
C PRO A 111 36.80 -16.03 -15.39
N GLY A 112 37.67 -15.80 -16.37
CA GLY A 112 37.55 -16.43 -17.68
C GLY A 112 38.23 -15.72 -18.85
N ASP A 113 39.02 -14.67 -18.64
CA ASP A 113 39.90 -14.16 -19.68
C ASP A 113 41.19 -14.97 -19.71
N ALA A 114 41.36 -15.75 -20.78
CA ALA A 114 42.48 -16.65 -21.02
C ALA A 114 43.82 -15.93 -21.29
N ARG A 115 44.30 -15.10 -20.34
CA ARG A 115 45.63 -14.45 -20.37
C ARG A 115 46.25 -14.28 -18.97
N GLY A 116 46.22 -15.33 -18.15
CA GLY A 116 46.83 -15.28 -16.82
C GLY A 116 46.96 -16.63 -16.11
N MET A 117 47.14 -17.73 -16.85
CA MET A 117 47.26 -19.09 -16.31
C MET A 117 48.66 -19.39 -15.72
N ALA A 118 49.23 -18.51 -14.91
CA ALA A 118 50.57 -18.70 -14.35
C ALA A 118 50.63 -18.85 -12.82
N GLU A 119 49.57 -18.57 -12.06
CA GLU A 119 49.72 -18.46 -10.60
C GLU A 119 48.44 -18.67 -9.77
N TRP A 120 47.77 -19.83 -9.92
CA TRP A 120 46.71 -20.26 -9.00
C TRP A 120 47.20 -21.38 -8.06
N PRO A 121 47.15 -21.22 -6.73
CA PRO A 121 47.68 -22.18 -5.76
C PRO A 121 46.63 -23.24 -5.36
N PHE A 122 45.89 -23.79 -6.32
CA PHE A 122 44.90 -24.84 -6.07
C PHE A 122 45.08 -26.00 -7.07
N PHE A 123 46.20 -26.71 -6.93
CA PHE A 123 46.26 -28.14 -7.23
C PHE A 123 46.34 -28.89 -5.91
N GLY A 124 45.39 -29.78 -5.67
CA GLY A 124 45.37 -30.68 -4.54
C GLY A 124 44.53 -31.89 -4.88
N ILE A 125 45.24 -33.02 -5.07
CA ILE A 125 44.82 -34.39 -5.41
C ILE A 125 45.00 -34.75 -6.89
#